data_AF-A0A9X2YAN3-F1
#
_entry.id   AF-A0A9X2YAN3-F1
#
_cell.length_a   1.000
_cell.length_b   1.000
_cell.length_c   1.000
_cell.angle_alpha   90.00
_cell.angle_beta   90.00
_cell.angle_gamma   90.00
#
_symmetry.space_group_name_H-M   'P 1'
#
loop_
_entity.id
_entity.type
_entity.pdbx_description
1 polymer ?
#
loop_
_entity_poly.entity_id
_entity_poly.type
_entity_poly.pdbx_seq_one_letter_code
_entity_poly.pdbx_strand_id
1 'polypeptide(L)'
;MQVSHRFAVSSAVFDDAHLVSCAGLVPVMTLADQTGLSQLLADKIRFTCERIRSAAAHPSPKLTTLIAGMCAGADSIDDLDVVRSGGMKTLFGGVYA
;
A
#
# COMPACT_ATOMS: atom_id res chain seq x y z
N MET A 1 -27.44 -9.29 -35.86
CA MET A 1 -26.34 -10.21 -35.50
C MET A 1 -26.18 -10.16 -33.99
N GLN A 2 -26.66 -11.18 -33.28
CA GLN A 2 -26.66 -11.22 -31.82
C GLN A 2 -25.56 -12.21 -31.41
N VAL A 3 -24.53 -11.73 -30.71
CA VAL A 3 -23.37 -12.55 -30.36
C VAL A 3 -23.60 -13.18 -28.98
N SER A 4 -23.69 -14.50 -28.93
CA SER A 4 -24.03 -15.31 -27.76
C SER A 4 -22.79 -15.73 -26.96
N HIS A 5 -21.97 -14.77 -26.54
CA HIS A 5 -20.89 -15.05 -25.58
C HIS A 5 -21.37 -14.82 -24.15
N ARG A 6 -21.51 -15.91 -23.39
CA ARG A 6 -21.65 -15.89 -21.94
C ARG A 6 -20.24 -15.88 -21.36
N PHE A 7 -19.79 -14.75 -20.81
CA PHE A 7 -18.51 -14.69 -20.10
C PHE A 7 -18.53 -15.74 -18.98
N ALA A 8 -17.67 -16.75 -19.07
CA ALA A 8 -17.44 -17.67 -17.96
C ALA A 8 -16.75 -16.87 -16.85
N VAL A 9 -17.06 -17.16 -15.59
CA VAL A 9 -16.50 -16.46 -14.40
C VAL A 9 -14.95 -16.45 -14.39
N SER A 10 -14.31 -17.33 -15.17
CA SER A 10 -12.86 -17.46 -15.33
C SER A 10 -12.25 -16.74 -16.54
N SER A 11 -12.98 -15.93 -17.31
CA SER A 11 -12.49 -15.45 -18.62
C SER A 11 -11.74 -14.12 -18.62
N ALA A 12 -11.58 -13.47 -17.46
CA ALA A 12 -10.76 -12.26 -17.34
C ALA A 12 -9.42 -12.60 -16.69
N VAL A 13 -8.33 -12.48 -17.45
CA VAL A 13 -6.96 -12.66 -16.97
C VAL A 13 -6.23 -11.34 -17.18
N PHE A 14 -5.44 -10.94 -16.18
CA PHE A 14 -4.62 -9.73 -16.20
C PHE A 14 -3.15 -10.17 -16.21
N ASP A 15 -2.61 -10.46 -17.39
CA ASP A 15 -1.29 -11.08 -17.62
C ASP A 15 -0.29 -10.18 -18.38
N ASP A 16 -0.56 -8.87 -18.46
CA ASP A 16 0.36 -7.92 -19.08
C ASP A 16 1.72 -7.89 -18.34
N ALA A 17 2.81 -8.00 -19.09
CA ALA A 17 4.17 -8.04 -18.54
C ALA A 17 4.59 -6.74 -17.81
N HIS A 18 3.87 -5.65 -18.03
CA HIS A 18 4.04 -4.35 -17.39
C HIS A 18 2.96 -4.05 -16.36
N LEU A 19 2.11 -5.02 -16.02
CA LEU A 19 1.09 -4.85 -15.00
C LEU A 19 1.74 -4.64 -13.63
N VAL A 20 1.37 -3.54 -12.98
CA VAL A 20 1.83 -3.22 -11.62
C VAL A 20 0.62 -3.24 -10.70
N SER A 21 0.64 -4.15 -9.73
CA SER A 21 -0.42 -4.20 -8.70
C SER A 21 -0.46 -2.90 -7.91
N CYS A 22 -1.67 -2.47 -7.55
CA CYS A 22 -1.91 -1.26 -6.75
C CYS A 22 -1.21 0.01 -7.28
N ALA A 23 -0.98 0.15 -8.59
CA ALA A 23 -0.28 1.31 -9.17
C ALA A 23 -0.90 2.67 -8.80
N GLY A 24 -2.21 2.70 -8.51
CA GLY A 24 -2.91 3.88 -8.01
C GLY A 24 -2.40 4.38 -6.65
N LEU A 25 -1.64 3.58 -5.90
CA LEU A 25 -1.02 3.98 -4.65
C LEU A 25 0.08 5.03 -4.86
N VAL A 26 0.76 5.03 -6.02
CA VAL A 26 1.83 6.00 -6.34
C VAL A 26 1.32 7.44 -6.27
N PRO A 27 0.27 7.86 -7.00
CA PRO A 27 -0.24 9.22 -6.90
C PRO A 27 -0.83 9.54 -5.52
N VAL A 28 -1.46 8.59 -4.84
CA VAL A 28 -2.03 8.80 -3.50
C VAL A 28 -0.94 9.07 -2.46
N MET A 29 0.13 8.28 -2.46
CA MET A 29 1.25 8.47 -1.54
C MET A 29 2.10 9.69 -1.90
N THR A 30 2.20 10.04 -3.20
CA THR A 30 2.83 11.29 -3.63
C THR A 30 2.06 12.50 -3.07
N LEU A 31 0.72 12.49 -3.14
CA LEU A 31 -0.10 13.55 -2.56
C LEU A 31 0.05 13.61 -1.03
N ALA A 32 0.06 12.45 -0.36
CA ALA A 32 0.28 12.39 1.08
C ALA A 32 1.64 12.99 1.50
N ASP A 33 2.69 12.75 0.72
CA ASP A 33 4.01 13.34 0.96
C ASP A 33 4.00 14.86 0.72
N GLN A 34 3.46 15.31 -0.42
CA GLN A 34 3.35 16.75 -0.75
C GLN A 34 2.52 17.55 0.26
N THR A 35 1.52 16.92 0.87
CA THR A 35 0.69 17.52 1.91
C THR A 35 1.30 17.41 3.31
N GLY A 36 2.49 16.80 3.44
CA GLY A 36 3.22 16.69 4.70
C GLY A 36 2.60 15.71 5.69
N LEU A 37 1.86 14.69 5.22
CA LEU A 37 1.18 13.73 6.09
C LEU A 37 2.17 13.06 7.07
N SER A 38 3.34 12.64 6.58
CA SER A 38 4.39 12.02 7.40
C SER A 38 4.83 12.93 8.56
N GLN A 39 4.98 14.23 8.29
CA GLN A 39 5.35 15.21 9.31
C GLN A 39 4.22 15.42 10.31
N LEU A 40 2.96 15.52 9.83
CA LEU A 40 1.78 15.63 10.69
C LEU A 40 1.63 14.44 11.62
N LEU A 41 1.84 13.21 11.13
CA LEU A 41 1.82 12.01 11.96
C LEU A 41 2.92 12.07 13.04
N ALA A 42 4.13 12.48 12.68
CA ALA A 42 5.24 12.64 13.61
C ALA A 42 4.96 13.71 14.67
N ASP A 43 4.28 14.80 14.32
CA ASP A 43 4.05 15.92 15.22
C ASP A 43 2.82 15.70 16.13
N LYS A 44 1.77 15.07 15.61
CA LYS A 44 0.46 15.00 16.27
C LYS A 44 0.16 13.69 16.98
N ILE A 45 0.80 12.59 16.60
CA ILE A 45 0.48 11.27 17.18
C ILE A 45 1.49 10.93 18.26
N ARG A 46 0.96 10.63 19.46
CA ARG A 46 1.73 10.17 20.61
C ARG A 46 1.07 8.90 21.13
N PHE A 47 1.82 7.81 21.16
CA PHE A 47 1.40 6.61 21.86
C PHE A 47 1.66 6.83 23.35
N THR A 48 0.63 6.67 24.18
CA THR A 48 0.70 6.83 25.64
C THR A 48 0.79 5.49 26.36
N CYS A 49 0.61 4.39 25.62
CA CYS A 49 0.75 3.04 26.09
C CYS A 49 1.27 2.13 24.98
N GLU A 50 2.20 1.25 25.34
CA GLU A 50 2.73 0.24 24.45
C GLU A 50 3.06 -1.03 25.23
N ARG A 51 2.62 -2.18 24.68
CA ARG A 51 3.01 -3.49 25.24
C ARG A 51 4.47 -3.81 24.97
N ILE A 52 4.98 -3.33 23.84
CA ILE A 52 6.35 -3.55 23.38
C ILE A 52 6.91 -2.19 22.97
N ARG A 53 8.06 -1.79 23.54
CA ARG A 53 8.69 -0.48 23.29
C ARG A 53 8.92 -0.19 21.82
N SER A 54 9.33 -1.19 21.04
CA SER A 54 9.56 -1.03 19.61
C SER A 54 8.28 -0.80 18.82
N ALA A 55 7.09 -1.12 19.35
CA ALA A 55 5.82 -0.93 18.65
C ALA A 55 5.54 0.56 18.41
N ALA A 56 5.77 1.40 19.42
CA ALA A 56 5.58 2.85 19.35
C ALA A 56 6.74 3.61 18.68
N ALA A 57 7.89 2.96 18.49
CA ALA A 57 9.04 3.58 17.82
C ALA A 57 8.74 3.88 16.35
N HIS A 58 9.28 4.99 15.82
CA HIS A 58 9.08 5.44 14.44
C HIS A 58 7.61 5.40 13.99
N PRO A 59 6.72 6.13 14.67
CA PRO A 59 5.28 6.02 14.46
C PRO A 59 4.86 6.49 13.07
N SER A 60 5.48 7.57 12.56
CA SER A 60 5.17 8.14 11.26
C SER A 60 5.29 7.12 10.10
N PRO A 61 6.47 6.52 9.82
CA PRO A 61 6.58 5.58 8.70
C PRO A 61 5.70 4.33 8.87
N LYS A 62 5.47 3.87 10.10
CA LYS A 62 4.57 2.73 10.38
C LYS A 62 3.10 3.06 10.07
N LEU A 63 2.64 4.23 10.49
CA LEU A 63 1.27 4.67 10.25
C LEU A 63 1.05 4.99 8.76
N THR A 64 2.02 5.60 8.09
CA THR A 64 1.99 5.77 6.63
C THR A 64 1.90 4.42 5.91
N THR A 65 2.62 3.40 6.38
CA THR A 65 2.54 2.03 5.82
C THR A 65 1.14 1.43 6.00
N LEU A 66 0.53 1.62 7.17
CA LEU A 66 -0.86 1.19 7.44
C LEU A 66 -1.85 1.87 6.48
N ILE A 67 -1.77 3.18 6.35
CA ILE A 67 -2.63 3.96 5.44
C ILE A 67 -2.44 3.48 3.99
N ALA A 68 -1.19 3.24 3.57
CA ALA A 68 -0.89 2.72 2.25
C ALA A 68 -1.51 1.33 2.02
N GLY A 69 -1.42 0.44 3.01
CA GLY A 69 -2.08 -0.87 2.99
C GLY A 69 -3.58 -0.76 2.87
N MET A 70 -4.22 0.12 3.65
CA MET A 70 -5.66 0.35 3.58
C MET A 70 -6.09 0.87 2.20
N CYS A 71 -5.32 1.79 1.60
CA CYS A 71 -5.55 2.24 0.23
C CYS A 71 -5.39 1.11 -0.81
N ALA A 72 -4.55 0.12 -0.52
CA ALA A 72 -4.37 -1.07 -1.34
C ALA A 72 -5.40 -2.19 -1.05
N GLY A 73 -6.31 -1.98 -0.10
CA GLY A 73 -7.39 -2.92 0.25
C GLY A 73 -7.13 -3.79 1.48
N ALA A 74 -6.07 -3.55 2.25
CA ALA A 74 -5.84 -4.22 3.54
C ALA A 74 -6.88 -3.77 4.58
N ASP A 75 -7.54 -4.72 5.22
CA ASP A 75 -8.48 -4.48 6.32
C ASP A 75 -7.90 -4.84 7.70
N SER A 76 -6.79 -5.60 7.74
CA SER A 76 -6.04 -5.89 8.96
C SER A 76 -4.54 -5.60 8.85
N ILE A 77 -3.83 -5.68 9.98
CA ILE A 77 -2.36 -5.57 10.03
C ILE A 77 -1.70 -6.74 9.30
N ASP A 78 -2.31 -7.92 9.33
CA ASP A 78 -1.78 -9.12 8.71
C ASP A 78 -1.82 -9.02 7.18
N ASP A 79 -2.68 -8.18 6.62
CA ASP A 79 -2.80 -7.95 5.17
C ASP A 79 -1.79 -6.92 4.63
N LEU A 80 -0.94 -6.33 5.48
CA LEU A 80 0.06 -5.34 5.06
C LEU A 80 1.17 -5.93 4.18
N ASP A 81 1.22 -7.24 3.96
CA ASP A 81 2.10 -7.83 2.96
C ASP A 81 1.76 -7.34 1.54
N VAL A 82 0.54 -6.84 1.30
CA VAL A 82 0.17 -6.22 0.02
C VAL A 82 1.10 -5.07 -0.37
N VAL A 83 1.54 -4.24 0.59
CA VAL A 83 2.49 -3.14 0.31
C VAL A 83 3.95 -3.59 0.25
N ARG A 84 4.25 -4.82 0.70
CA ARG A 84 5.57 -5.44 0.57
C ARG A 84 5.73 -6.21 -0.75
N SER A 85 4.62 -6.66 -1.33
CA SER A 85 4.61 -7.48 -2.55
C SER A 85 5.14 -6.78 -3.82
N GLY A 86 5.43 -5.48 -3.75
CA GLY A 86 5.92 -4.66 -4.87
C GLY A 86 7.40 -4.27 -4.82
N GLY A 87 8.21 -4.84 -3.93
CA GLY A 87 9.64 -4.52 -3.79
C GLY A 87 10.50 -4.96 -4.98
N MET A 88 10.34 -4.34 -6.15
CA MET A 88 10.99 -4.74 -7.41
C MET A 88 11.94 -3.66 -7.93
N LYS A 89 13.22 -4.02 -8.08
CA LYS A 89 14.32 -3.11 -8.47
C LYS A 89 14.12 -2.45 -9.84
N THR A 90 13.29 -3.05 -10.70
CA THR A 90 12.95 -2.50 -12.02
C THR A 90 12.13 -1.22 -11.93
N LEU A 91 11.30 -1.07 -10.89
CA LEU A 91 10.41 0.09 -10.71
C LEU A 91 10.85 0.99 -9.55
N PHE A 92 11.48 0.40 -8.52
CA PHE A 92 11.81 1.11 -7.29
C PHE A 92 13.30 1.01 -6.97
N GLY A 93 14.00 2.15 -6.97
CA GLY A 93 15.44 2.22 -6.67
C GLY A 93 15.78 2.24 -5.17
N GLY A 94 14.79 2.44 -4.29
CA GLY A 94 14.98 2.63 -2.84
C GLY A 94 14.39 1.54 -1.95
N VAL A 95 14.06 0.36 -2.50
CA VAL A 95 13.50 -0.75 -1.70
C VAL A 95 14.60 -1.35 -0.84
N TYR A 96 14.40 -1.36 0.47
CA TYR A 96 15.20 -2.14 1.41
C TYR A 96 14.37 -3.38 1.80
N ALA A 97 14.83 -4.56 1.38
CA ALA A 97 14.30 -5.85 1.80
C ALA A 97 15.29 -6.49 2.77
#